data_AF-A0A7J3ZQX9-F1
#
_entry.id   AF-A0A7J3ZQX9-F1
#
_cell.length_a   1.000
_cell.length_b   1.000
_cell.length_c   1.000
_cell.angle_alpha   90.00
_cell.angle_beta   90.00
_cell.angle_gamma   90.00
#
_symmetry.space_group_name_H-M   'P 1'
#
loop_
_entity.id
_entity.type
_entity.pdbx_description
1 polymer ?
#
loop_
_entity_poly.entity_id
_entity_poly.type
_entity_poly.pdbx_seq_one_letter_code
_entity_poly.pdbx_strand_id
1 'polypeptide(L)'
;EMTLGEGTSFHAAGREDRDARMLGRGRPFIIEVKRPKKRNVDLKELEKAINDYAKGKVKVLNLRFVNKEDVRKLKGMECAQKIYRVIVRFNREVTDEELEKLERELTGATIRQRTPTRVLHRRSDRMREKHIYETKIKRLSRNSIEMRIRCQGGLYVKELVTGDNGRTDPSVSKIIGAAAEPIELDVLNVLAGR
;
A
#
# COMPACT_ATOMS: atom_id res chain seq x y z
N GLU A 1 26.20 11.21 -7.92
CA GLU A 1 27.60 10.95 -8.36
C GLU A 1 27.67 10.55 -9.83
N MET A 2 27.07 9.44 -10.28
CA MET A 2 27.21 8.95 -11.67
C MET A 2 26.76 9.92 -12.78
N THR A 3 25.83 10.84 -12.49
CA THR A 3 25.35 11.86 -13.43
C THR A 3 26.04 13.22 -13.27
N LEU A 4 26.86 13.38 -12.22
CA LEU A 4 27.45 14.67 -11.79
C LEU A 4 26.41 15.79 -11.66
N GLY A 5 25.17 15.45 -11.31
CA GLY A 5 24.09 16.40 -11.05
C GLY A 5 24.19 17.03 -9.67
N GLU A 6 23.56 18.19 -9.51
CA GLU A 6 23.69 19.04 -8.32
C GLU A 6 22.56 18.85 -7.31
N GLY A 7 21.56 18.03 -7.64
CA GLY A 7 20.47 17.70 -6.73
C GLY A 7 19.49 16.71 -7.34
N THR A 8 18.55 16.25 -6.52
CA THR A 8 17.55 15.27 -6.95
C THR A 8 16.16 15.58 -6.39
N SER A 9 15.12 15.25 -7.15
CA SER A 9 13.74 15.16 -6.66
C SER A 9 13.25 13.72 -6.79
N PHE A 10 12.65 13.17 -5.74
CA PHE A 10 12.05 11.84 -5.76
C PHE A 10 10.54 11.94 -5.93
N HIS A 11 10.02 11.34 -6.99
CA HIS A 11 8.60 11.24 -7.28
C HIS A 11 8.17 9.79 -7.14
N ALA A 12 7.08 9.50 -6.42
CA ALA A 12 6.54 8.16 -6.27
C ALA A 12 5.01 8.14 -6.43
N ALA A 13 4.49 7.02 -6.90
CA ALA A 13 3.04 6.79 -7.00
C ALA A 13 2.44 6.45 -5.63
N GLY A 14 2.40 7.42 -4.71
CA GLY A 14 1.96 7.22 -3.32
C GLY A 14 3.07 6.74 -2.38
N ARG A 15 2.68 6.37 -1.15
CA ARG A 15 3.58 5.97 -0.05
C ARG A 15 2.92 4.94 0.84
N GLU A 16 3.73 4.25 1.65
CA GLU A 16 3.25 3.29 2.66
C GLU A 16 3.84 3.67 4.03
N ASP A 17 3.26 3.13 5.11
CA ASP A 17 3.77 3.36 6.46
C ASP A 17 5.12 2.64 6.66
N ARG A 18 5.93 3.10 7.64
CA ARG A 18 7.30 2.59 7.89
C ARG A 18 7.34 1.08 8.19
N ASP A 19 6.29 0.56 8.81
CA ASP A 19 6.11 -0.83 9.20
C ASP A 19 5.44 -1.68 8.11
N ALA A 20 5.19 -1.12 6.92
CA ALA A 20 4.63 -1.85 5.79
C ALA A 20 5.69 -2.19 4.75
N ARG A 21 5.65 -3.41 4.20
CA ARG A 21 6.57 -3.82 3.11
C ARG A 21 5.92 -3.62 1.76
N MET A 22 6.72 -3.24 0.76
CA MET A 22 6.32 -3.23 -0.65
C MET A 22 6.95 -4.42 -1.35
N LEU A 23 6.12 -5.40 -1.73
CA LEU A 23 6.52 -6.67 -2.34
C LEU A 23 6.11 -6.75 -3.81
N GLY A 24 6.24 -7.95 -4.40
CA GLY A 24 5.85 -8.22 -5.78
C GLY A 24 6.66 -7.40 -6.79
N ARG A 25 5.97 -6.69 -7.68
CA ARG A 25 6.61 -5.84 -8.70
C ARG A 25 7.14 -4.51 -8.15
N GLY A 26 6.94 -4.23 -6.86
CA GLY A 26 7.36 -2.99 -6.24
C GLY A 26 6.44 -1.81 -6.55
N ARG A 27 6.89 -0.62 -6.15
CA ARG A 27 6.20 0.65 -6.39
C ARG A 27 6.95 1.46 -7.45
N PRO A 28 6.25 1.94 -8.49
CA PRO A 28 6.85 2.86 -9.44
C PRO A 28 7.35 4.14 -8.77
N PHE A 29 8.54 4.59 -9.17
CA PHE A 29 9.14 5.85 -8.76
C PHE A 29 9.94 6.47 -9.90
N ILE A 30 10.20 7.77 -9.81
CA ILE A 30 11.05 8.53 -10.73
C ILE A 30 12.00 9.39 -9.90
N ILE A 31 13.29 9.32 -10.23
CA ILE A 31 14.30 10.26 -9.75
C ILE A 31 14.53 11.30 -10.84
N GLU A 32 14.27 12.56 -10.52
CA GLU A 32 14.64 13.69 -11.35
C GLU A 32 16.00 14.22 -10.88
N VAL A 33 16.99 14.23 -11.77
CA VAL A 33 18.32 14.79 -11.47
C VAL A 33 18.40 16.22 -11.98
N LYS A 34 18.75 17.16 -11.09
CA LYS A 34 18.91 18.59 -11.41
C LYS A 34 20.31 18.86 -11.98
N ARG A 35 20.37 19.62 -13.08
CA ARG A 35 21.61 20.05 -13.77
C ARG A 35 22.63 18.91 -13.97
N PRO A 36 22.26 17.76 -14.59
CA PRO A 36 23.22 16.67 -14.82
C PRO A 36 24.27 17.07 -15.86
N LYS A 37 25.56 16.92 -15.53
CA LYS A 37 26.65 17.08 -16.51
C LYS A 37 26.82 15.84 -17.39
N LYS A 38 26.46 14.66 -16.89
CA LYS A 38 26.40 13.39 -17.65
C LYS A 38 24.95 12.87 -17.65
N ARG A 39 24.35 12.79 -18.84
CA ARG A 39 22.95 12.36 -19.02
C ARG A 39 22.80 10.89 -19.42
N ASN A 40 23.76 10.35 -20.17
CA ASN A 40 23.77 8.95 -20.53
C ASN A 40 24.60 8.17 -19.51
N VAL A 41 23.95 7.26 -18.79
CA VAL A 41 24.54 6.40 -17.76
C VAL A 41 24.05 4.97 -17.98
N ASP A 42 24.87 3.99 -17.63
CA ASP A 42 24.43 2.59 -17.66
C ASP A 42 23.43 2.35 -16.52
N LEU A 43 22.17 2.15 -16.89
CA LEU A 43 21.09 1.93 -15.93
C LEU A 43 21.15 0.55 -15.28
N LYS A 44 21.75 -0.46 -15.93
CA LYS A 44 21.90 -1.80 -15.35
C LYS A 44 22.96 -1.78 -14.25
N GLU A 45 24.07 -1.11 -14.50
CA GLU A 45 25.10 -0.91 -13.47
C GLU A 45 24.57 -0.09 -12.30
N LEU A 46 23.82 0.98 -12.58
CA LEU A 46 23.17 1.78 -11.54
C LEU A 46 22.18 0.94 -10.71
N GLU A 47 21.35 0.12 -11.36
CA GLU A 47 20.42 -0.78 -10.68
C GLU A 47 21.17 -1.75 -9.75
N LYS A 48 22.26 -2.36 -10.24
CA LYS A 48 23.11 -3.25 -9.44
C LYS A 48 23.73 -2.52 -8.25
N ALA A 49 24.33 -1.36 -8.48
CA ALA A 49 24.97 -0.56 -7.42
C ALA A 49 23.98 -0.17 -6.31
N ILE A 50 22.75 0.22 -6.68
CA ILE A 50 21.69 0.53 -5.70
C ILE A 50 21.33 -0.71 -4.89
N ASN A 51 21.16 -1.85 -5.56
CA ASN A 51 20.76 -3.11 -4.90
C ASN A 51 21.84 -3.63 -3.95
N ASP A 52 23.11 -3.53 -4.34
CA ASP A 52 24.25 -3.92 -3.50
C ASP A 52 24.37 -3.00 -2.27
N TYR A 53 24.23 -1.68 -2.47
CA TYR A 53 24.24 -0.70 -1.38
C TYR A 53 23.07 -0.91 -0.40
N ALA A 54 21.89 -1.27 -0.92
CA ALA A 54 20.69 -1.44 -0.11
C ALA A 54 20.75 -2.66 0.83
N LYS A 55 21.70 -3.60 0.64
CA LYS A 55 21.92 -4.79 1.48
C LYS A 55 20.62 -5.54 1.78
N GLY A 56 19.80 -5.75 0.75
CA GLY A 56 18.54 -6.49 0.83
C GLY A 56 17.36 -5.73 1.46
N LYS A 57 17.54 -4.50 1.96
CA LYS A 57 16.44 -3.70 2.52
C LYS A 57 15.49 -3.17 1.45
N VAL A 58 16.03 -2.85 0.27
CA VAL A 58 15.30 -2.37 -0.90
C VAL A 58 15.88 -3.06 -2.12
N LYS A 59 15.01 -3.34 -3.10
CA LYS A 59 15.43 -3.77 -4.44
C LYS A 59 14.78 -2.88 -5.49
N VAL A 60 15.60 -2.34 -6.37
CA VAL A 60 15.21 -1.59 -7.56
C VAL A 60 15.31 -2.53 -8.76
N LEU A 61 14.35 -2.39 -9.67
CA LEU A 61 14.19 -3.21 -10.86
C LEU A 61 13.72 -2.32 -12.01
N ASN A 62 14.14 -2.67 -13.24
CA ASN A 62 13.66 -2.08 -14.49
C ASN A 62 13.90 -0.56 -14.59
N LEU A 63 15.09 -0.10 -14.22
CA LEU A 63 15.45 1.29 -14.46
C LEU A 63 15.41 1.63 -15.96
N ARG A 64 14.73 2.73 -16.30
CA ARG A 64 14.66 3.27 -17.65
C ARG A 64 14.65 4.79 -17.62
N PHE A 65 15.13 5.41 -18.69
CA PHE A 65 14.95 6.85 -18.88
C PHE A 65 13.46 7.15 -19.13
N VAL A 66 13.02 8.28 -18.58
CA VAL A 66 11.62 8.74 -18.62
C VAL A 66 11.59 10.23 -18.88
N ASN A 67 10.43 10.73 -19.29
CA ASN A 67 10.22 12.15 -19.57
C ASN A 67 9.30 12.81 -18.52
N LYS A 68 9.02 14.10 -18.69
CA LYS A 68 8.16 14.87 -17.78
C LYS A 68 6.70 14.36 -17.75
N GLU A 69 6.23 13.74 -18.82
CA GLU A 69 4.88 13.17 -18.89
C GLU A 69 4.76 11.93 -18.02
N ASP A 70 5.80 11.11 -17.96
CA ASP A 70 5.84 9.94 -17.06
C ASP A 70 5.70 10.36 -15.59
N VAL A 71 6.22 11.52 -15.20
CA VAL A 71 6.02 12.07 -13.85
C VAL A 71 4.54 12.39 -13.59
N ARG A 72 3.83 12.93 -14.58
CA ARG A 72 2.38 13.17 -14.46
C ARG A 72 1.60 11.86 -14.37
N LYS A 73 1.93 10.89 -15.24
CA LYS A 73 1.34 9.55 -15.22
C LYS A 73 1.55 8.88 -13.86
N LEU A 74 2.77 8.94 -13.33
CA LEU A 74 3.12 8.40 -12.02
C LEU A 74 2.28 9.00 -10.90
N LYS A 75 2.05 10.32 -10.92
CA LYS A 75 1.20 11.00 -9.93
C LYS A 75 -0.27 10.59 -10.06
N GLY A 76 -0.75 10.35 -11.28
CA GLY A 76 -2.10 9.83 -11.53
C GLY A 76 -2.33 8.41 -10.95
N MET A 77 -1.26 7.63 -10.78
CA MET A 77 -1.34 6.27 -10.23
C MET A 77 -1.62 6.22 -8.71
N GLU A 78 -1.67 7.35 -7.99
CA GLU A 78 -2.01 7.32 -6.56
C GLU A 78 -3.42 6.74 -6.30
N CYS A 79 -4.34 6.96 -7.25
CA CYS A 79 -5.71 6.45 -7.22
C CYS A 79 -5.85 5.01 -7.74
N ALA A 80 -4.77 4.42 -8.25
CA ALA A 80 -4.76 3.08 -8.82
C ALA A 80 -5.20 2.02 -7.80
N GLN A 81 -5.73 0.90 -8.29
CA GLN A 81 -6.08 -0.20 -7.42
C GLN A 81 -4.81 -0.80 -6.81
N LYS A 82 -4.92 -1.28 -5.58
CA LYS A 82 -3.83 -1.90 -4.86
C LYS A 82 -4.25 -3.26 -4.33
N ILE A 83 -3.29 -4.16 -4.24
CA ILE A 83 -3.47 -5.46 -3.60
C ILE A 83 -2.62 -5.46 -2.33
N TYR A 84 -3.27 -5.68 -1.20
CA TYR A 84 -2.66 -5.78 0.11
C TYR A 84 -2.73 -7.21 0.65
N ARG A 85 -1.76 -7.57 1.49
CA ARG A 85 -1.82 -8.72 2.40
C ARG A 85 -1.74 -8.17 3.82
N VAL A 86 -2.70 -8.50 4.67
CA VAL A 86 -2.69 -8.12 6.07
C VAL A 86 -2.88 -9.34 6.95
N ILE A 87 -2.03 -9.48 7.97
CA ILE A 87 -2.23 -10.47 9.03
C ILE A 87 -3.05 -9.79 10.11
N VAL A 88 -4.21 -10.36 10.41
CA VAL A 88 -5.12 -9.85 11.42
C VAL A 88 -5.14 -10.81 12.61
N ARG A 89 -5.00 -10.27 13.81
CA ARG A 89 -5.20 -11.00 15.07
C ARG A 89 -6.44 -10.48 15.77
N PHE A 90 -7.25 -11.41 16.26
CA PHE A 90 -8.43 -11.13 17.05
C PHE A 90 -8.16 -11.37 18.53
N ASN A 91 -8.89 -10.66 19.39
CA ASN A 91 -8.86 -10.87 20.84
C ASN A 91 -9.64 -12.11 21.31
N ARG A 92 -10.28 -12.84 20.39
CA ARG A 92 -10.97 -14.11 20.63
C ARG A 92 -10.80 -15.07 19.46
N GLU A 93 -11.13 -16.33 19.67
CA GLU A 93 -11.26 -17.29 18.57
C GLU A 93 -12.40 -16.88 17.63
N VAL A 94 -12.23 -17.13 16.34
CA VAL A 94 -13.20 -16.81 15.28
C VAL A 94 -13.60 -18.08 14.55
N THR A 95 -14.89 -18.27 14.28
CA THR A 95 -15.42 -19.45 13.58
C THR A 95 -15.29 -19.33 12.06
N ASP A 96 -15.42 -20.42 11.31
CA ASP A 96 -15.33 -20.37 9.86
C ASP A 96 -16.52 -19.63 9.23
N GLU A 97 -17.72 -19.72 9.83
CA GLU A 97 -18.90 -18.95 9.39
C GLU A 97 -18.70 -17.44 9.53
N GLU A 98 -17.99 -17.00 10.58
CA GLU A 98 -17.64 -15.60 10.77
C GLU A 98 -16.64 -15.12 9.70
N LEU A 99 -15.69 -15.98 9.31
CA LEU A 99 -14.73 -15.67 8.25
C LEU A 99 -15.40 -15.61 6.88
N GLU A 100 -16.31 -16.55 6.58
CA GLU A 100 -17.09 -16.53 5.34
C GLU A 100 -18.00 -15.29 5.27
N LYS A 101 -18.63 -14.93 6.38
CA LYS A 101 -19.39 -13.68 6.50
C LYS A 101 -18.51 -12.47 6.22
N LEU A 102 -17.32 -12.41 6.82
CA LEU A 102 -16.38 -11.31 6.63
C LEU A 102 -15.93 -11.18 5.16
N GLU A 103 -15.58 -12.30 4.51
CA GLU A 103 -15.19 -12.30 3.10
C GLU A 103 -16.33 -11.82 2.20
N ARG A 104 -17.55 -12.29 2.45
CA ARG A 104 -18.75 -11.90 1.71
C ARG A 104 -19.10 -10.43 1.90
N GLU A 105 -19.07 -9.92 3.12
CA GLU A 105 -19.44 -8.54 3.42
C GLU A 105 -18.42 -7.50 2.94
N LEU A 106 -17.13 -7.86 2.87
CA LEU A 106 -16.09 -6.95 2.39
C LEU A 106 -15.91 -7.00 0.87
N THR A 107 -16.23 -8.11 0.21
CA THR A 107 -16.09 -8.23 -1.25
C THR A 107 -17.15 -7.38 -1.96
N GLY A 108 -16.70 -6.43 -2.79
CA GLY A 108 -17.59 -5.49 -3.47
C GLY A 108 -18.10 -4.36 -2.57
N ALA A 109 -17.59 -4.23 -1.34
CA ALA A 109 -18.07 -3.24 -0.40
C ALA A 109 -17.53 -1.83 -0.66
N THR A 110 -18.38 -0.84 -0.40
CA THR A 110 -17.95 0.56 -0.26
C THR A 110 -17.74 0.88 1.20
N ILE A 111 -16.51 1.25 1.53
CA ILE A 111 -16.04 1.59 2.88
C ILE A 111 -16.02 3.10 3.05
N ARG A 112 -16.71 3.60 4.07
CA ARG A 112 -16.67 4.99 4.50
C ARG A 112 -15.59 5.15 5.56
N GLN A 113 -14.55 5.89 5.22
CA GLN A 113 -13.42 6.17 6.11
C GLN A 113 -13.30 7.66 6.38
N ARG A 114 -13.50 8.04 7.64
CA ARG A 114 -13.06 9.33 8.14
C ARG A 114 -11.54 9.31 8.30
N THR A 115 -10.88 10.46 8.12
CA THR A 115 -9.42 10.56 8.24
C THR A 115 -8.93 9.88 9.52
N PRO A 116 -8.03 8.87 9.45
CA PRO A 116 -7.62 8.13 10.63
C PRO A 116 -7.08 8.99 11.77
N THR A 117 -7.39 8.63 13.01
CA THR A 117 -6.95 9.36 14.21
C THR A 117 -5.44 9.61 14.20
N ARG A 118 -4.65 8.58 13.88
CA ARG A 118 -3.17 8.65 13.83
C ARG A 118 -2.60 9.63 12.80
N VAL A 119 -3.39 10.09 11.82
CA VAL A 119 -2.93 11.01 10.77
C VAL A 119 -3.57 12.39 10.83
N LEU A 120 -4.44 12.66 11.81
CA LEU A 120 -5.14 13.93 11.95
C LEU A 120 -4.19 15.14 12.07
N HIS A 121 -3.06 14.98 12.77
CA HIS A 121 -2.05 16.04 12.92
C HIS A 121 -1.45 16.53 11.60
N ARG A 122 -1.63 15.79 10.50
CA ARG A 122 -1.04 16.09 9.17
C ARG A 122 -2.06 16.11 8.03
N ARG A 123 -3.35 15.87 8.31
CA ARG A 123 -4.41 15.76 7.29
C ARG A 123 -5.69 16.39 7.80
N SER A 124 -6.40 17.07 6.92
CA SER A 124 -7.76 17.54 7.18
C SER A 124 -8.67 16.37 7.56
N ASP A 125 -9.46 16.55 8.60
CA ASP A 125 -10.46 15.57 8.99
C ASP A 125 -11.61 15.59 7.97
N ARG A 126 -11.80 14.48 7.22
CA ARG A 126 -12.88 14.35 6.24
C ARG A 126 -13.28 12.90 6.03
N MET A 127 -14.54 12.68 5.69
CA MET A 127 -15.03 11.38 5.24
C MET A 127 -14.63 11.14 3.77
N ARG A 128 -14.28 9.90 3.43
CA ARG A 128 -14.03 9.45 2.06
C ARG A 128 -14.64 8.07 1.87
N GLU A 129 -15.19 7.83 0.70
CA GLU A 129 -15.62 6.50 0.30
C GLU A 129 -14.52 5.81 -0.52
N LYS A 130 -14.33 4.52 -0.26
CA LYS A 130 -13.34 3.67 -0.92
C LYS A 130 -13.92 2.29 -1.19
N HIS A 131 -13.66 1.77 -2.38
CA HIS A 131 -14.22 0.49 -2.78
C HIS A 131 -13.23 -0.67 -2.58
N ILE A 132 -13.73 -1.81 -2.11
CA ILE A 132 -13.03 -3.09 -2.09
C ILE A 132 -13.60 -3.94 -3.24
N TYR A 133 -12.73 -4.34 -4.16
CA TYR A 133 -13.11 -5.13 -5.33
C TYR A 133 -13.12 -6.64 -5.03
N GLU A 134 -12.24 -7.10 -4.15
CA GLU A 134 -12.09 -8.52 -3.84
C GLU A 134 -11.42 -8.67 -2.47
N THR A 135 -11.95 -9.60 -1.67
CA THR A 135 -11.35 -10.04 -0.41
C THR A 135 -11.16 -11.55 -0.47
N LYS A 136 -10.02 -12.04 0.01
CA LYS A 136 -9.79 -13.48 0.24
C LYS A 136 -9.23 -13.68 1.63
N ILE A 137 -9.78 -14.63 2.37
CA ILE A 137 -9.36 -14.93 3.73
C ILE A 137 -8.75 -16.32 3.81
N LYS A 138 -7.65 -16.43 4.54
CA LYS A 138 -7.03 -17.69 4.91
C LYS A 138 -6.84 -17.74 6.41
N ARG A 139 -7.37 -18.77 7.06
CA ARG A 139 -7.12 -19.04 8.48
C ARG A 139 -5.64 -19.37 8.69
N LEU A 140 -5.01 -18.71 9.68
CA LEU A 140 -3.65 -19.02 10.13
C LEU A 140 -3.65 -19.74 11.48
N SER A 141 -4.59 -19.40 12.36
CA SER A 141 -4.80 -20.06 13.66
C SER A 141 -6.25 -19.86 14.13
N ARG A 142 -6.57 -20.21 15.38
CA ARG A 142 -7.91 -20.03 15.96
C ARG A 142 -8.34 -18.56 16.06
N ASN A 143 -7.40 -17.64 16.25
CA ASN A 143 -7.66 -16.19 16.41
C ASN A 143 -6.87 -15.31 15.42
N SER A 144 -6.32 -15.88 14.35
CA SER A 144 -5.58 -15.08 13.37
C SER A 144 -5.83 -15.52 11.94
N ILE A 145 -5.91 -14.55 11.05
CA ILE A 145 -6.13 -14.74 9.61
C ILE A 145 -5.12 -13.96 8.78
N GLU A 146 -4.87 -14.44 7.58
CA GLU A 146 -4.33 -13.64 6.49
C GLU A 146 -5.49 -13.19 5.61
N MET A 147 -5.57 -11.89 5.35
CA MET A 147 -6.55 -11.32 4.45
C MET A 147 -5.83 -10.66 3.27
N ARG A 148 -6.21 -11.04 2.05
CA ARG A 148 -5.75 -10.42 0.80
C ARG A 148 -6.87 -9.55 0.25
N ILE A 149 -6.59 -8.27 0.05
CA ILE A 149 -7.61 -7.28 -0.35
C ILE A 149 -7.16 -6.57 -1.61
N ARG A 150 -7.99 -6.58 -2.64
CA ARG A 150 -7.87 -5.68 -3.81
C ARG A 150 -8.81 -4.51 -3.61
N CYS A 151 -8.28 -3.31 -3.48
CA CYS A 151 -9.07 -2.11 -3.17
C CYS A 151 -8.62 -0.87 -3.95
N GLN A 152 -9.46 0.16 -3.91
CA GLN A 152 -9.16 1.46 -4.50
C GLN A 152 -8.01 2.16 -3.78
N GLY A 153 -7.19 2.89 -4.53
CA GLY A 153 -6.12 3.72 -3.98
C GLY A 153 -6.61 4.68 -2.90
N GLY A 154 -5.86 4.73 -1.79
CA GLY A 154 -6.13 5.60 -0.65
C GLY A 154 -7.08 5.02 0.41
N LEU A 155 -7.45 3.73 0.32
CA LEU A 155 -8.06 3.00 1.43
C LEU A 155 -7.03 2.81 2.55
N TYR A 156 -7.44 3.14 3.78
CA TYR A 156 -6.63 2.94 4.98
C TYR A 156 -6.85 1.53 5.54
N VAL A 157 -5.97 0.59 5.18
CA VAL A 157 -6.14 -0.84 5.48
C VAL A 157 -6.07 -1.13 6.98
N LYS A 158 -5.20 -0.43 7.73
CA LYS A 158 -5.13 -0.61 9.20
C LYS A 158 -6.46 -0.25 9.86
N GLU A 159 -7.05 0.87 9.44
CA GLU A 159 -8.34 1.33 9.95
C GLU A 159 -9.53 0.53 9.43
N LEU A 160 -9.42 -0.11 8.25
CA LEU A 160 -10.36 -1.14 7.83
C LEU A 160 -10.37 -2.33 8.80
N VAL A 161 -9.21 -2.70 9.34
CA VAL A 161 -9.09 -3.78 10.33
C VAL A 161 -9.65 -3.36 11.68
N THR A 162 -9.16 -2.25 12.24
CA THR A 162 -9.48 -1.84 13.61
C THR A 162 -10.87 -1.19 13.73
N GLY A 163 -11.36 -0.57 12.66
CA GLY A 163 -12.55 0.29 12.67
C GLY A 163 -12.28 1.72 13.17
N ASP A 164 -11.09 2.00 13.72
CA ASP A 164 -10.65 3.29 14.29
C ASP A 164 -11.74 3.94 15.16
N ASN A 165 -12.28 3.17 16.12
CA ASN A 165 -13.37 3.59 17.02
C ASN A 165 -14.61 4.13 16.27
N GLY A 166 -15.03 3.45 15.21
CA GLY A 166 -16.21 3.80 14.42
C GLY A 166 -15.95 4.84 13.33
N ARG A 167 -14.69 5.24 13.10
CA ARG A 167 -14.31 6.15 12.01
C ARG A 167 -14.20 5.44 10.65
N THR A 168 -14.21 4.11 10.63
CA THR A 168 -14.28 3.29 9.41
C THR A 168 -15.46 2.32 9.47
N ASP A 169 -16.32 2.36 8.45
CA ASP A 169 -17.51 1.53 8.34
C ASP A 169 -17.82 1.09 6.89
N PRO A 170 -18.08 -0.20 6.63
CA PRO A 170 -17.89 -1.33 7.55
C PRO A 170 -16.39 -1.58 7.84
N SER A 171 -16.11 -2.33 8.90
CA SER A 171 -14.75 -2.71 9.32
C SER A 171 -14.69 -4.16 9.80
N VAL A 172 -13.49 -4.75 9.77
CA VAL A 172 -13.27 -6.14 10.18
C VAL A 172 -13.71 -6.38 11.62
N SER A 173 -13.30 -5.49 12.53
CA SER A 173 -13.67 -5.56 13.94
C SER A 173 -15.19 -5.52 14.14
N LYS A 174 -15.89 -4.66 13.41
CA LYS A 174 -17.35 -4.53 13.48
C LYS A 174 -18.09 -5.74 12.90
N ILE A 175 -17.65 -6.26 11.74
CA ILE A 175 -18.31 -7.39 11.06
C ILE A 175 -18.21 -8.67 11.90
N ILE A 176 -17.04 -8.93 12.47
CA ILE A 176 -16.77 -10.07 13.35
C ILE A 176 -17.36 -9.83 14.76
N GLY A 177 -17.48 -8.58 15.19
CA GLY A 177 -17.87 -8.26 16.57
C GLY A 177 -16.76 -8.63 17.57
N ALA A 178 -15.50 -8.39 17.18
CA ALA A 178 -14.31 -8.66 18.00
C ALA A 178 -13.27 -7.55 17.79
N ALA A 179 -12.41 -7.32 18.80
CA ALA A 179 -11.27 -6.43 18.59
C ALA A 179 -10.29 -7.11 17.63
N ALA A 180 -9.82 -6.35 16.63
CA ALA A 180 -8.96 -6.84 15.57
C ALA A 180 -7.75 -5.91 15.39
N GLU A 181 -6.56 -6.49 15.28
CA GLU A 181 -5.30 -5.78 15.16
C GLU A 181 -4.55 -6.18 13.88
N PRO A 182 -4.07 -5.21 13.06
CA PRO A 182 -3.22 -5.49 11.91
C PRO A 182 -1.77 -5.71 12.37
N ILE A 183 -1.34 -6.97 12.40
CA ILE A 183 0.00 -7.37 12.87
C ILE A 183 1.07 -7.13 11.80
N GLU A 184 0.76 -7.46 10.55
CA GLU A 184 1.64 -7.21 9.41
C GLU A 184 0.83 -6.65 8.25
N LEU A 185 1.42 -5.72 7.50
CA LEU A 185 0.82 -5.16 6.29
C LEU A 185 1.84 -5.13 5.16
N ASP A 186 1.52 -5.82 4.08
CA ASP A 186 2.32 -5.79 2.86
C ASP A 186 1.48 -5.30 1.69
N VAL A 187 2.10 -4.50 0.83
CA VAL A 187 1.56 -4.20 -0.49
C VAL A 187 2.11 -5.23 -1.45
N LEU A 188 1.24 -6.00 -2.09
CA LEU A 188 1.63 -7.02 -3.05
C LEU A 188 1.72 -6.46 -4.47
N ASN A 189 0.87 -5.49 -4.81
CA ASN A 189 0.83 -4.92 -6.15
C ASN A 189 0.17 -3.53 -6.19
N VAL A 190 0.59 -2.72 -7.18
CA VAL A 190 -0.06 -1.47 -7.57
C VAL A 190 -0.51 -1.64 -9.02
N LEU A 191 -1.82 -1.78 -9.22
CA LEU A 191 -2.41 -2.04 -10.53
C LEU A 191 -2.62 -0.73 -11.26
N ALA A 192 -1.63 -0.33 -12.08
CA ALA A 192 -1.82 0.74 -13.04
C ALA A 192 -3.06 0.41 -13.91
N GLY A 193 -4.01 1.34 -14.01
CA GLY A 193 -5.03 1.24 -15.05
C GLY A 193 -4.32 1.10 -16.39
N ARG A 194 -4.71 0.11 -17.18
CA ARG A 194 -4.25 0.00 -18.57
C ARG A 194 -4.73 1.21 -19.35
#